data_AF-A0A2A5IYF1-F1
#
_entry.id   AF-A0A2A5IYF1-F1
#
_cell.length_a   1.000
_cell.length_b   1.000
_cell.length_c   1.000
_cell.angle_alpha   90.00
_cell.angle_beta   90.00
_cell.angle_gamma   90.00
#
_symmetry.space_group_name_H-M   'P 1'
#
loop_
_entity.id
_entity.type
_entity.pdbx_description
1 polymer ?
#
loop_
_entity_poly.entity_id
_entity_poly.type
_entity_poly.pdbx_seq_one_letter_code
_entity_poly.pdbx_strand_id
1 'polypeptide(L)'
;MEIERINEHTVKFYISYGDIEDRGFDREEIWYNRERSEELFWEVMDEVHEEEEFAVEGPLWIQVQALDKGLEIVVTKAQLSKDGQKLELPIPEDKKNQTDEESLDALLDDFHKEEQDQEETNEKDKKLQLQFVLKMDDFEDLIALSQLNMQDFTTSLYSFENRYYLYVDFHEDLSDEQVENKLSILLEYAHESVVSIYRLQEYGQLIVKGHALETIQQHFS
;
A
#
# COMPACT_ATOMS: atom_id res chain seq x y z
N MET A 1 -7.51 22.55 16.16
CA MET A 1 -6.11 22.53 15.67
C MET A 1 -5.25 23.52 16.45
N GLU A 2 -4.00 23.15 16.77
CA GLU A 2 -2.98 24.03 17.34
C GLU A 2 -1.73 24.02 16.44
N ILE A 3 -1.18 25.21 16.13
CA ILE A 3 0.00 25.38 15.27
C ILE A 3 1.13 25.98 16.10
N GLU A 4 2.30 25.36 16.06
CA GLU A 4 3.51 25.81 16.73
C GLU A 4 4.66 25.95 15.72
N ARG A 5 5.16 27.17 15.55
CA ARG A 5 6.33 27.41 14.71
C ARG A 5 7.60 27.05 15.49
N ILE A 6 8.24 25.96 15.09
CA ILE A 6 9.52 25.56 15.68
C ILE A 6 10.62 26.48 15.16
N ASN A 7 10.75 26.63 13.83
CA ASN A 7 11.78 27.43 13.16
C ASN A 7 11.26 28.09 11.85
N GLU A 8 12.09 28.88 11.15
CA GLU A 8 11.75 29.43 9.81
C GLU A 8 11.56 28.37 8.73
N HIS A 9 12.00 27.13 8.98
CA HIS A 9 11.93 26.03 8.02
C HIS A 9 11.15 24.83 8.56
N THR A 10 10.68 24.88 9.81
CA THR A 10 9.99 23.76 10.46
C THR A 10 8.74 24.26 11.17
N VAL A 11 7.58 23.71 10.78
CA VAL A 11 6.28 23.97 11.39
C VAL A 11 5.82 22.68 12.04
N LYS A 12 5.27 22.79 13.25
CA LYS A 12 4.66 21.68 13.98
C LYS A 12 3.19 21.99 14.17
N PHE A 13 2.31 21.03 13.91
CA PHE A 13 0.89 21.18 14.19
C PHE A 13 0.31 19.96 14.87
N TYR A 14 -0.69 20.22 15.68
CA TYR A 14 -1.47 19.22 16.38
C TYR A 14 -2.91 19.27 15.91
N ILE A 15 -3.40 18.14 15.41
CA ILE A 15 -4.78 17.96 14.99
C ILE A 15 -5.44 16.92 15.88
N SER A 16 -6.59 17.25 16.46
CA SER A 16 -7.32 16.32 17.32
C SER A 16 -8.09 15.29 16.50
N TYR A 17 -8.42 14.13 17.08
CA TYR A 17 -9.24 13.14 16.36
C TYR A 17 -10.63 13.68 15.98
N GLY A 18 -11.23 14.53 16.82
CA GLY A 18 -12.51 15.19 16.48
C GLY A 18 -12.38 16.13 15.27
N ASP A 19 -11.27 16.87 15.16
CA ASP A 19 -10.99 17.76 14.02
C ASP A 19 -10.75 16.98 12.71
N ILE A 20 -10.24 15.74 12.81
CA ILE A 20 -10.03 14.82 11.68
C ILE A 20 -11.38 14.27 11.19
N GLU A 21 -12.23 13.82 12.11
CA GLU A 21 -13.55 13.27 11.82
C GLU A 21 -14.50 14.35 11.23
N ASP A 22 -14.44 15.60 11.73
CA ASP A 22 -15.23 16.71 11.20
C ASP A 22 -14.85 17.09 9.75
N ARG A 23 -13.61 16.80 9.35
CA ARG A 23 -13.13 16.95 7.96
C ARG A 23 -13.47 15.73 7.08
N GLY A 24 -14.11 14.71 7.64
CA GLY A 24 -14.53 13.50 6.92
C GLY A 24 -13.42 12.49 6.68
N PHE A 25 -12.34 12.55 7.46
CA PHE A 25 -11.26 11.57 7.43
C PHE A 25 -11.40 10.59 8.59
N ASP A 26 -11.15 9.31 8.32
CA ASP A 26 -11.04 8.29 9.36
C ASP A 26 -9.60 8.19 9.86
N ARG A 27 -9.44 7.94 11.17
CA ARG A 27 -8.12 7.72 11.82
C ARG A 27 -7.26 6.73 11.05
N GLU A 28 -7.86 5.64 10.59
CA GLU A 28 -7.14 4.55 9.91
C GLU A 28 -6.84 4.94 8.46
N GLU A 29 -7.74 5.68 7.81
CA GLU A 29 -7.60 6.11 6.42
C GLU A 29 -6.42 7.07 6.21
N ILE A 30 -6.06 7.89 7.20
CA ILE A 30 -4.87 8.76 7.12
C ILE A 30 -3.56 7.96 7.08
N TRP A 31 -3.52 6.77 7.68
CA TRP A 31 -2.30 5.94 7.71
C TRP A 31 -2.22 4.97 6.52
N TYR A 32 -3.37 4.48 6.05
CA TYR A 32 -3.44 3.46 5.01
C TYR A 32 -3.70 4.01 3.61
N ASN A 33 -4.23 5.22 3.49
CA ASN A 33 -4.53 5.85 2.21
C ASN A 33 -3.65 7.07 1.99
N ARG A 34 -2.67 6.89 1.09
CA ARG A 34 -1.71 7.93 0.72
C ARG A 34 -2.39 9.18 0.17
N GLU A 35 -3.35 9.03 -0.74
CA GLU A 35 -4.06 10.17 -1.34
C GLU A 35 -4.79 10.99 -0.27
N ARG A 36 -5.43 10.31 0.68
CA ARG A 36 -6.13 10.97 1.81
C ARG A 36 -5.17 11.63 2.79
N SER A 37 -4.02 11.01 3.03
CA SER A 37 -2.96 11.60 3.85
C SER A 37 -2.37 12.86 3.21
N GLU A 38 -2.22 12.85 1.88
CA GLU A 38 -1.75 14.01 1.10
C GLU A 38 -2.83 15.10 1.06
N GLU A 39 -4.12 14.77 0.89
CA GLU A 39 -5.23 15.72 0.94
C GLU A 39 -5.30 16.47 2.28
N LEU A 40 -5.28 15.75 3.41
CA LEU A 40 -5.27 16.35 4.74
C LEU A 40 -4.04 17.26 4.92
N PHE A 41 -2.88 16.84 4.44
CA PHE A 41 -1.66 17.62 4.52
C PHE A 41 -1.75 18.91 3.70
N TRP A 42 -2.28 18.86 2.48
CA TRP A 42 -2.49 20.05 1.66
C TRP A 42 -3.50 21.01 2.28
N GLU A 43 -4.62 20.51 2.82
CA GLU A 43 -5.59 21.35 3.53
C GLU A 43 -4.95 22.04 4.74
N VAL A 44 -4.17 21.31 5.52
CA VAL A 44 -3.46 21.88 6.68
C VAL A 44 -2.41 22.91 6.24
N MET A 45 -1.68 22.64 5.16
CA MET A 45 -0.68 23.57 4.64
C MET A 45 -1.33 24.83 4.02
N ASP A 46 -2.50 24.70 3.39
CA ASP A 46 -3.27 25.82 2.81
C ASP A 46 -3.87 26.71 3.91
N GLU A 47 -4.39 26.11 4.99
CA GLU A 47 -4.87 26.83 6.18
C GLU A 47 -3.73 27.61 6.87
N VAL A 48 -2.50 27.07 6.85
CA VAL A 48 -1.28 27.76 7.33
C VAL A 48 -0.82 28.85 6.34
N HIS A 49 -1.11 28.70 5.06
CA HIS A 49 -0.72 29.63 3.99
C HIS A 49 -1.51 30.95 4.02
N GLU A 50 -2.72 30.95 4.60
CA GLU A 50 -3.54 32.18 4.75
C GLU A 50 -3.06 33.12 5.87
N GLU A 51 -2.31 32.63 6.87
CA GLU A 51 -1.85 33.46 8.00
C GLU A 51 -0.37 33.90 7.92
N GLU A 52 0.52 33.16 7.25
CA GLU A 52 1.95 33.49 7.19
C GLU A 52 2.55 33.21 5.80
N GLU A 53 3.41 34.11 5.30
CA GLU A 53 4.18 34.05 4.04
C GLU A 53 5.16 32.83 3.99
N PHE A 54 4.65 31.61 4.12
CA PHE A 54 5.40 30.38 3.93
C PHE A 54 5.20 29.88 2.50
N ALA A 55 5.94 30.45 1.55
CA ALA A 55 5.90 29.97 0.17
C ALA A 55 6.39 28.52 0.11
N VAL A 56 5.43 27.59 -0.04
CA VAL A 56 5.63 26.14 -0.17
C VAL A 56 6.18 25.80 -1.56
N GLU A 57 7.34 26.36 -1.91
CA GLU A 57 8.12 25.92 -3.07
C GLU A 57 9.30 25.08 -2.59
N GLY A 58 9.25 23.77 -2.84
CA GLY A 58 10.34 22.82 -2.63
C GLY A 58 9.90 21.50 -1.96
N PRO A 59 10.80 20.49 -1.91
CA PRO A 59 10.56 19.23 -1.22
C PRO A 59 10.34 19.45 0.28
N LEU A 60 9.34 18.78 0.83
CA LEU A 60 8.97 18.83 2.24
C LEU A 60 9.27 17.50 2.90
N TRP A 61 9.83 17.57 4.10
CA TRP A 61 10.00 16.44 4.99
C TRP A 61 8.86 16.43 6.00
N ILE A 62 8.10 15.35 6.06
CA ILE A 62 6.91 15.24 6.90
C ILE A 62 7.11 14.10 7.89
N GLN A 63 6.92 14.39 9.17
CA GLN A 63 6.95 13.41 10.23
C GLN A 63 5.59 13.44 10.95
N VAL A 64 4.94 12.28 11.07
CA VAL A 64 3.63 12.14 11.73
C VAL A 64 3.78 11.26 12.96
N GLN A 65 3.25 11.71 14.10
CA GLN A 65 3.24 10.98 15.35
C GLN A 65 1.81 10.88 15.89
N ALA A 66 1.36 9.66 16.14
CA ALA A 66 0.09 9.42 16.82
C ALA A 66 0.21 9.70 18.33
N LEU A 67 -0.75 10.45 18.87
CA LEU A 67 -0.91 10.74 20.29
C LEU A 67 -2.29 10.25 20.75
N ASP A 68 -2.49 10.02 22.06
CA ASP A 68 -3.75 9.49 22.61
C ASP A 68 -5.02 10.31 22.26
N LYS A 69 -4.86 11.57 21.84
CA LYS A 69 -5.97 12.49 21.55
C LYS A 69 -5.94 13.09 20.13
N GLY A 70 -4.94 12.74 19.32
CA GLY A 70 -4.79 13.33 17.98
C GLY A 70 -3.50 12.94 17.27
N LEU A 71 -3.18 13.65 16.21
CA LEU A 71 -1.94 13.52 15.46
C LEU A 71 -1.07 14.77 15.65
N GLU A 72 0.22 14.54 15.86
CA GLU A 72 1.26 15.55 15.84
C GLU A 72 2.03 15.42 14.53
N ILE A 73 2.13 16.50 13.76
CA ILE A 73 2.76 16.50 12.44
C ILE A 73 3.84 17.59 12.43
N VAL A 74 5.04 17.23 11.99
CA VAL A 74 6.19 18.12 11.86
C VAL A 74 6.59 18.18 10.39
N VAL A 75 6.60 19.39 9.83
CA VAL A 75 6.91 19.65 8.43
C VAL A 75 8.18 20.47 8.38
N THR A 76 9.21 19.94 7.74
CA THR A 76 10.48 20.63 7.55
C THR A 76 10.74 20.84 6.07
N LYS A 77 10.99 22.09 5.66
CA LYS A 77 11.41 22.42 4.31
C LYS A 77 12.81 21.89 4.08
N ALA A 78 12.98 20.99 3.11
CA ALA A 78 14.30 20.53 2.72
C ALA A 78 14.96 21.60 1.82
N GLN A 79 16.21 21.95 2.11
CA GLN A 79 16.99 22.84 1.27
C GLN A 79 17.90 22.01 0.36
N LEU A 80 17.86 22.30 -0.94
CA LEU A 80 18.76 21.68 -1.90
C LEU A 80 20.15 22.31 -1.75
N SER A 81 21.16 21.49 -1.47
CA SER A 81 22.54 21.97 -1.46
C SER A 81 22.96 22.42 -2.86
N LYS A 82 23.91 23.37 -2.95
CA LYS A 82 24.29 24.06 -4.20
C LYS A 82 24.80 23.15 -5.34
N ASP A 83 25.02 21.87 -5.08
CA ASP A 83 25.48 20.86 -6.04
C ASP A 83 24.36 19.94 -6.58
N GLY A 84 23.11 20.10 -6.12
CA GLY A 84 21.93 19.43 -6.70
C GLY A 84 21.84 17.91 -6.53
N GLN A 85 22.75 17.28 -5.78
CA GLN A 85 22.84 15.81 -5.66
C GLN A 85 22.53 15.26 -4.26
N LYS A 86 22.33 16.11 -3.24
CA LYS A 86 21.96 15.65 -1.88
C LYS A 86 20.93 16.58 -1.24
N LEU A 87 19.88 15.99 -0.66
CA LEU A 87 18.99 16.68 0.28
C LEU A 87 19.74 16.89 1.59
N GLU A 88 19.88 18.14 2.03
CA GLU A 88 20.44 18.46 3.34
C GLU A 88 19.31 18.91 4.27
N LEU A 89 19.15 18.20 5.39
CA LEU A 89 18.30 18.65 6.48
C LEU A 89 19.02 19.78 7.23
N PRO A 90 18.35 20.90 7.55
CA PRO A 90 18.96 21.97 8.34
C PRO A 90 19.10 21.52 9.79
N ILE A 91 20.19 20.82 10.11
CA ILE A 91 20.54 20.47 11.48
C ILE A 91 21.20 21.71 12.12
N PRO A 92 20.72 22.17 13.30
CA PRO A 92 21.31 23.31 13.98
C PRO A 92 22.81 23.10 14.24
N GLU A 93 23.61 24.14 13.94
CA GLU A 93 25.08 24.05 13.95
C GLU A 93 25.69 23.61 15.28
N ASP A 94 24.96 23.78 16.40
CA ASP A 94 25.35 23.28 17.72
C ASP A 94 25.46 21.75 17.81
N LYS A 95 24.82 20.99 16.90
CA LYS A 95 24.91 19.52 16.84
C LYS A 95 25.90 18.98 15.79
N LYS A 96 26.50 19.85 14.96
CA LYS A 96 27.47 19.41 13.92
C LYS A 96 28.79 18.89 14.49
N ASN A 97 29.13 19.21 15.75
CA ASN A 97 30.44 18.86 16.32
C ASN A 97 30.52 17.47 16.96
N GLN A 98 29.46 16.64 16.88
CA GLN A 98 29.47 15.28 17.47
C GLN A 98 28.99 14.16 16.53
N THR A 99 28.66 14.46 15.28
CA THR A 99 28.23 13.42 14.34
C THR A 99 29.35 13.21 13.34
N ASP A 100 30.22 12.24 13.62
CA ASP A 100 31.19 11.72 12.66
C ASP A 100 30.44 11.35 11.36
N GLU A 101 31.01 11.66 10.20
CA GLU A 101 30.42 11.35 8.88
C GLU A 101 30.04 9.86 8.76
N GLU A 102 30.74 8.97 9.47
CA GLU A 102 30.43 7.53 9.60
C GLU A 102 29.08 7.24 10.29
N SER A 103 28.62 8.12 11.18
CA SER A 103 27.30 8.00 11.84
C SER A 103 26.16 8.48 10.94
N LEU A 104 26.43 9.38 9.99
CA LEU A 104 25.44 9.82 9.03
C LEU A 104 25.20 8.73 7.97
N ASP A 105 26.26 8.11 7.46
CA ASP A 105 26.15 6.94 6.57
C ASP A 105 25.51 5.74 7.29
N ALA A 106 25.82 5.50 8.57
CA ALA A 106 25.18 4.43 9.34
C ALA A 106 23.68 4.67 9.61
N LEU A 107 23.25 5.93 9.79
CA LEU A 107 21.84 6.27 9.89
C LEU A 107 21.14 6.14 8.52
N LEU A 108 21.79 6.55 7.44
CA LEU A 108 21.27 6.38 6.08
C LEU A 108 21.16 4.89 5.67
N ASP A 109 22.09 4.04 6.10
CA ASP A 109 22.03 2.57 5.90
C ASP A 109 20.90 1.91 6.71
N ASP A 110 20.54 2.47 7.87
CA ASP A 110 19.39 2.04 8.68
C ASP A 110 18.07 2.47 8.02
N PHE A 111 18.02 3.67 7.43
CA PHE A 111 16.87 4.15 6.63
C PHE A 111 16.71 3.40 5.30
N HIS A 112 17.79 3.03 4.63
CA HIS A 112 17.72 2.19 3.41
C HIS A 112 17.26 0.76 3.71
N LYS A 113 17.47 0.26 4.93
CA LYS A 113 16.84 -0.99 5.40
C LYS A 113 15.36 -0.83 5.67
N GLU A 114 14.93 0.29 6.27
CA GLU A 114 13.50 0.57 6.47
C GLU A 114 12.76 0.85 5.15
N GLU A 115 13.39 1.48 4.15
CA GLU A 115 12.84 1.63 2.79
C GLU A 115 12.76 0.26 2.07
N GLN A 116 13.75 -0.61 2.22
CA GLN A 116 13.67 -1.98 1.69
C GLN A 116 12.59 -2.82 2.37
N ASP A 117 12.42 -2.70 3.69
CA ASP A 117 11.33 -3.35 4.42
C ASP A 117 9.95 -2.77 4.01
N GLN A 118 9.84 -1.47 3.75
CA GLN A 118 8.62 -0.82 3.28
C GLN A 118 8.27 -1.17 1.82
N GLU A 119 9.25 -1.21 0.91
CA GLU A 119 9.08 -1.69 -0.46
C GLU A 119 8.70 -3.17 -0.47
N GLU A 120 9.33 -4.01 0.36
CA GLU A 120 8.95 -5.42 0.50
C GLU A 120 7.54 -5.60 1.08
N THR A 121 7.09 -4.77 2.03
CA THR A 121 5.69 -4.81 2.49
C THR A 121 4.72 -4.34 1.42
N ASN A 122 5.00 -3.24 0.71
CA ASN A 122 4.13 -2.73 -0.35
C ASN A 122 4.01 -3.71 -1.52
N GLU A 123 5.10 -4.38 -1.91
CA GLU A 123 5.04 -5.41 -2.95
C GLU A 123 4.28 -6.65 -2.48
N LYS A 124 4.44 -7.08 -1.23
CA LYS A 124 3.67 -8.21 -0.67
C LYS A 124 2.18 -7.88 -0.60
N ASP A 125 1.82 -6.67 -0.19
CA ASP A 125 0.43 -6.22 -0.09
C ASP A 125 -0.19 -6.08 -1.49
N LYS A 126 0.52 -5.49 -2.45
CA LYS A 126 0.06 -5.42 -3.84
C LYS A 126 -0.11 -6.81 -4.45
N LYS A 127 0.78 -7.74 -4.14
CA LYS A 127 0.67 -9.14 -4.60
C LYS A 127 -0.51 -9.86 -3.97
N LEU A 128 -0.80 -9.64 -2.69
CA LEU A 128 -1.98 -10.18 -2.03
C LEU A 128 -3.28 -9.68 -2.68
N GLN A 129 -3.31 -8.43 -3.16
CA GLN A 129 -4.46 -7.85 -3.86
C GLN A 129 -4.70 -8.45 -5.26
N LEU A 130 -3.71 -9.13 -5.85
CA LEU A 130 -3.81 -9.77 -7.16
C LEU A 130 -4.12 -11.28 -7.06
N GLN A 131 -4.27 -11.80 -5.85
CA GLN A 131 -4.37 -13.23 -5.59
C GLN A 131 -5.69 -13.59 -4.91
N PHE A 132 -6.49 -14.41 -5.59
CA PHE A 132 -7.82 -14.78 -5.12
C PHE A 132 -7.97 -16.29 -5.02
N VAL A 133 -8.70 -16.73 -4.00
CA VAL A 133 -9.11 -18.12 -3.85
C VAL A 133 -10.60 -18.18 -4.05
N LEU A 134 -11.01 -18.85 -5.13
CA LEU A 134 -12.40 -19.05 -5.49
C LEU A 134 -12.81 -20.48 -5.15
N LYS A 135 -13.99 -20.64 -4.56
CA LYS A 135 -14.63 -21.92 -4.30
C LYS A 135 -15.71 -22.13 -5.35
N MET A 136 -15.67 -23.27 -6.02
CA MET A 136 -16.73 -23.70 -6.93
C MET A 136 -17.80 -24.46 -6.15
N ASP A 137 -19.08 -24.30 -6.54
CA ASP A 137 -20.16 -25.12 -6.00
C ASP A 137 -20.30 -26.44 -6.77
N ASP A 138 -20.21 -26.39 -8.09
CA ASP A 138 -20.15 -27.57 -8.96
C ASP A 138 -18.89 -27.58 -9.85
N PHE A 139 -18.49 -28.77 -10.30
CA PHE A 139 -17.37 -28.90 -11.24
C PHE A 139 -17.76 -28.44 -12.66
N GLU A 140 -19.04 -28.53 -13.02
CA GLU A 140 -19.55 -28.03 -14.30
C GLU A 140 -19.34 -26.51 -14.46
N ASP A 141 -19.43 -25.74 -13.37
CA ASP A 141 -19.16 -24.30 -13.39
C ASP A 141 -17.72 -24.00 -13.80
N LEU A 142 -16.79 -24.86 -13.40
CA LEU A 142 -15.37 -24.75 -13.75
C LEU A 142 -15.13 -25.09 -15.23
N ILE A 143 -15.86 -26.07 -15.77
CA ILE A 143 -15.83 -26.40 -17.19
C ILE A 143 -16.37 -25.21 -18.00
N ALA A 144 -17.51 -24.63 -17.60
CA ALA A 144 -18.08 -23.46 -18.26
C ALA A 144 -17.12 -22.26 -18.24
N LEU A 145 -16.49 -22.00 -17.09
CA LEU A 145 -15.49 -20.94 -16.93
C LEU A 145 -14.28 -21.16 -17.85
N SER A 146 -13.81 -22.40 -18.01
CA SER A 146 -12.68 -22.72 -18.87
C SER A 146 -12.92 -22.40 -20.36
N GLN A 147 -14.18 -22.33 -20.79
CA GLN A 147 -14.53 -22.04 -22.18
C GLN A 147 -14.42 -20.54 -22.53
N LEU A 148 -14.39 -19.65 -21.53
CA LEU A 148 -14.30 -18.21 -21.75
C LEU A 148 -12.94 -17.75 -22.28
N ASN A 149 -11.90 -18.60 -22.19
CA ASN A 149 -10.55 -18.33 -22.70
C ASN A 149 -9.97 -16.99 -22.21
N MET A 150 -10.17 -16.69 -20.93
CA MET A 150 -9.61 -15.49 -20.32
C MET A 150 -8.09 -15.57 -20.22
N GLN A 151 -7.44 -14.42 -20.31
CA GLN A 151 -5.98 -14.27 -20.23
C GLN A 151 -5.61 -13.31 -19.08
N ASP A 152 -4.31 -13.10 -18.89
CA ASP A 152 -3.73 -12.15 -17.91
C ASP A 152 -3.80 -12.59 -16.43
N PHE A 153 -4.02 -13.89 -16.21
CA PHE A 153 -3.87 -14.51 -14.90
C PHE A 153 -3.48 -15.97 -15.05
N THR A 154 -2.87 -16.53 -14.01
CA THR A 154 -2.58 -17.96 -13.92
C THR A 154 -3.56 -18.63 -12.96
N THR A 155 -3.87 -19.89 -13.21
CA THR A 155 -4.86 -20.62 -12.41
C THR A 155 -4.34 -21.94 -11.88
N SER A 156 -4.61 -22.25 -10.62
CA SER A 156 -4.29 -23.54 -10.01
C SER A 156 -5.51 -24.12 -9.31
N LEU A 157 -5.79 -25.40 -9.56
CA LEU A 157 -6.95 -26.10 -9.01
C LEU A 157 -6.53 -27.00 -7.85
N TYR A 158 -7.25 -26.87 -6.75
CA TYR A 158 -7.11 -27.68 -5.55
C TYR A 158 -8.43 -28.37 -5.20
N SER A 159 -8.34 -29.55 -4.61
CA SER A 159 -9.46 -30.19 -3.92
C SER A 159 -9.21 -30.19 -2.42
N PHE A 160 -10.19 -29.72 -1.65
CA PHE A 160 -10.10 -29.68 -0.19
C PHE A 160 -11.49 -29.86 0.40
N GLU A 161 -11.62 -30.67 1.45
CA GLU A 161 -12.90 -30.96 2.12
C GLU A 161 -14.05 -31.34 1.15
N ASN A 162 -13.73 -32.15 0.13
CA ASN A 162 -14.67 -32.62 -0.89
C ASN A 162 -15.29 -31.50 -1.76
N ARG A 163 -14.60 -30.37 -1.86
CA ARG A 163 -14.92 -29.20 -2.69
C ARG A 163 -13.73 -28.81 -3.56
N TYR A 164 -14.00 -28.06 -4.62
CA TYR A 164 -12.97 -27.57 -5.54
C TYR A 164 -12.70 -26.09 -5.32
N TYR A 165 -11.41 -25.74 -5.30
CA TYR A 165 -10.91 -24.39 -5.10
C TYR A 165 -10.00 -24.01 -6.26
N LEU A 166 -10.34 -22.90 -6.92
CA LEU A 166 -9.54 -22.30 -7.97
C LEU A 166 -8.76 -21.12 -7.38
N TYR A 167 -7.44 -21.26 -7.34
CA TYR A 167 -6.55 -20.16 -7.05
C TYR A 167 -6.25 -19.40 -8.33
N VAL A 168 -6.41 -18.08 -8.29
CA VAL A 168 -6.22 -17.15 -9.42
C VAL A 168 -5.15 -16.14 -9.02
N ASP A 169 -4.14 -15.99 -9.86
CA ASP A 169 -3.01 -15.08 -9.66
C ASP A 169 -2.92 -14.16 -10.88
N PHE A 170 -3.39 -12.93 -10.72
CA PHE A 170 -3.40 -11.91 -11.77
C PHE A 170 -2.00 -11.37 -12.03
N HIS A 171 -1.72 -10.99 -13.28
CA HIS A 171 -0.42 -10.38 -13.60
C HIS A 171 -0.31 -8.97 -13.00
N GLU A 172 0.90 -8.59 -12.58
CA GLU A 172 1.19 -7.33 -11.88
C GLU A 172 1.07 -6.08 -12.75
N ASP A 173 1.02 -6.23 -14.08
CA ASP A 173 0.87 -5.16 -15.06
C ASP A 173 -0.59 -4.73 -15.30
N LEU A 174 -1.56 -5.42 -14.69
CA LEU A 174 -2.98 -5.04 -14.74
C LEU A 174 -3.30 -3.88 -13.79
N SER A 175 -4.21 -3.01 -14.21
CA SER A 175 -4.80 -2.01 -13.31
C SER A 175 -5.88 -2.62 -12.42
N ASP A 176 -6.15 -2.00 -11.28
CA ASP A 176 -7.18 -2.45 -10.32
C ASP A 176 -8.55 -2.61 -10.99
N GLU A 177 -8.95 -1.66 -11.85
CA GLU A 177 -10.20 -1.74 -12.63
C GLU A 177 -10.23 -2.98 -13.55
N GLN A 178 -9.09 -3.37 -14.16
CA GLN A 178 -9.03 -4.55 -15.00
C GLN A 178 -9.13 -5.84 -14.19
N VAL A 179 -8.50 -5.86 -13.01
CA VAL A 179 -8.59 -6.98 -12.06
C VAL A 179 -10.02 -7.15 -11.59
N GLU A 180 -10.67 -6.07 -11.13
CA GLU A 180 -12.07 -6.09 -10.68
C GLU A 180 -13.04 -6.57 -11.77
N ASN A 181 -12.88 -6.07 -13.00
CA ASN A 181 -13.71 -6.49 -14.12
C ASN A 181 -13.56 -7.98 -14.43
N LYS A 182 -12.34 -8.51 -14.46
CA LYS A 182 -12.09 -9.93 -14.71
C LYS A 182 -12.56 -10.80 -13.55
N LEU A 183 -12.28 -10.38 -12.31
CA LEU A 183 -12.74 -11.06 -11.11
C LEU A 183 -14.26 -11.13 -11.05
N SER A 184 -14.95 -10.06 -11.44
CA SER A 184 -16.41 -10.04 -11.52
C SER A 184 -16.97 -11.15 -12.41
N ILE A 185 -16.34 -11.40 -13.56
CA ILE A 185 -16.72 -12.52 -14.45
C ILE A 185 -16.46 -13.86 -13.77
N LEU A 186 -15.30 -14.03 -13.12
CA LEU A 186 -14.98 -15.27 -12.40
C LEU A 186 -16.01 -15.57 -11.29
N LEU A 187 -16.49 -14.53 -10.61
CA LEU A 187 -17.48 -14.62 -9.54
C LEU A 187 -18.91 -14.93 -10.02
N GLU A 188 -19.17 -14.93 -11.33
CA GLU A 188 -20.44 -15.44 -11.87
C GLU A 188 -20.50 -16.97 -11.81
N TYR A 189 -19.34 -17.64 -11.83
CA TYR A 189 -19.19 -19.09 -11.84
C TYR A 189 -18.68 -19.65 -10.51
N ALA A 190 -18.22 -18.78 -9.61
CA ALA A 190 -17.56 -19.17 -8.38
C ALA A 190 -17.86 -18.19 -7.24
N HIS A 191 -17.55 -18.60 -6.02
CA HIS A 191 -17.65 -17.72 -4.85
C HIS A 191 -16.27 -17.47 -4.27
N GLU A 192 -15.98 -16.23 -3.89
CA GLU A 192 -14.77 -15.94 -3.15
C GLU A 192 -14.74 -16.72 -1.82
N SER A 193 -13.59 -17.31 -1.53
CA SER A 193 -13.37 -18.16 -0.37
C SER A 193 -12.53 -17.44 0.66
N VAL A 194 -12.93 -17.56 1.93
CA VAL A 194 -12.12 -17.11 3.09
C VAL A 194 -10.94 -18.04 3.40
N VAL A 195 -10.80 -19.17 2.68
CA VAL A 195 -9.70 -20.12 2.87
C VAL A 195 -8.44 -19.56 2.23
N SER A 196 -7.39 -19.40 3.02
CA SER A 196 -6.09 -18.95 2.51
C SER A 196 -5.46 -19.97 1.57
N ILE A 197 -4.70 -19.47 0.59
CA ILE A 197 -3.92 -20.31 -0.33
C ILE A 197 -2.94 -21.22 0.44
N TYR A 198 -2.32 -20.73 1.51
CA TYR A 198 -1.38 -21.53 2.33
C TYR A 198 -2.04 -22.78 2.91
N ARG A 199 -3.31 -22.66 3.36
CA ARG A 199 -4.04 -23.82 3.89
C ARG A 199 -4.33 -24.85 2.81
N LEU A 200 -4.62 -24.42 1.58
CA LEU A 200 -4.81 -25.31 0.43
C LEU A 200 -3.48 -25.96 0.00
N GLN A 201 -2.37 -25.24 0.07
CA GLN A 201 -1.05 -25.78 -0.26
C GLN A 201 -0.57 -26.81 0.76
N GLU A 202 -0.88 -26.63 2.05
CA GLU A 202 -0.47 -27.57 3.11
C GLU A 202 -1.41 -28.77 3.25
N TYR A 203 -2.73 -28.54 3.23
CA TYR A 203 -3.74 -29.55 3.57
C TYR A 203 -4.66 -29.93 2.40
N GLY A 204 -4.64 -29.15 1.32
CA GLY A 204 -5.39 -29.46 0.10
C GLY A 204 -4.64 -30.40 -0.83
N GLN A 205 -5.37 -30.99 -1.75
CA GLN A 205 -4.82 -31.78 -2.84
C GLN A 205 -4.74 -30.94 -4.10
N LEU A 206 -3.52 -30.62 -4.54
CA LEU A 206 -3.29 -29.98 -5.84
C LEU A 206 -3.68 -30.93 -6.98
N ILE A 207 -4.55 -30.46 -7.88
CA ILE A 207 -4.97 -31.19 -9.08
C ILE A 207 -4.19 -30.69 -10.30
N VAL A 208 -4.20 -29.36 -10.53
CA VAL A 208 -3.50 -28.72 -11.65
C VAL A 208 -2.83 -27.44 -11.18
N LYS A 209 -1.61 -27.17 -11.64
CA LYS A 209 -0.82 -26.00 -11.25
C LYS A 209 -0.56 -25.07 -12.44
N GLY A 210 -0.87 -23.79 -12.29
CA GLY A 210 -0.53 -22.71 -13.23
C GLY A 210 -1.44 -22.57 -14.45
N HIS A 211 -2.00 -23.67 -14.96
CA HIS A 211 -2.83 -23.70 -16.17
C HIS A 211 -4.07 -24.59 -15.98
N ALA A 212 -4.78 -24.38 -14.87
CA ALA A 212 -5.93 -25.20 -14.51
C ALA A 212 -7.09 -25.08 -15.51
N LEU A 213 -7.47 -23.87 -15.90
CA LEU A 213 -8.55 -23.64 -16.86
C LEU A 213 -8.22 -24.23 -18.24
N GLU A 214 -7.00 -24.03 -18.73
CA GLU A 214 -6.55 -24.55 -20.03
C GLU A 214 -6.53 -26.08 -20.04
N THR A 215 -6.11 -26.69 -18.94
CA THR A 215 -6.12 -28.16 -18.79
C THR A 215 -7.54 -28.70 -18.83
N ILE A 216 -8.46 -28.07 -18.09
CA ILE A 216 -9.87 -28.49 -18.07
C ILE A 216 -10.50 -28.36 -19.44
N GLN A 217 -10.25 -27.24 -20.13
CA GLN A 217 -10.72 -27.05 -21.48
C GLN A 217 -10.23 -28.15 -22.44
N GLN A 218 -8.96 -28.54 -22.36
CA GLN A 218 -8.41 -29.61 -23.22
C GLN A 218 -9.03 -30.98 -22.95
N HIS A 219 -9.38 -31.27 -21.70
CA HIS A 219 -9.84 -32.60 -21.28
C HIS A 219 -11.37 -32.77 -21.29
N PHE A 220 -12.14 -31.68 -21.25
CA PHE A 220 -13.60 -31.70 -21.13
C PHE A 220 -14.34 -31.00 -22.29
N SER A 221 -13.63 -30.58 -23.34
CA SER A 221 -14.24 -30.03 -24.57
C SER A 221 -14.77 -31.09 -25.54
#